data_AF-A0A9P1B7N5-F1
#
_entry.id   AF-A0A9P1B7N5-F1
#
_cell.length_a   1.000
_cell.length_b   1.000
_cell.length_c   1.000
_cell.angle_alpha   90.00
_cell.angle_beta   90.00
_cell.angle_gamma   90.00
#
_symmetry.space_group_name_H-M   'P 1'
#
loop_
_entity.id
_entity.type
_entity.pdbx_description
1 polymer ?
#
loop_
_entity_poly.entity_id
_entity_poly.type
_entity_poly.pdbx_seq_one_letter_code
_entity_poly.pdbx_strand_id
1 'polypeptide(L)'
;MQIVQYVPNNIKRLPPMKDRSNPLGAIGDKYNRARTDRQQRKKNSKKEYLGRSISDTCSRCKERLPTILCMQCKDLYCPECCYRATSVCQLLKHTLLPSYHHLYNRSCEMDFMYCKLHGNPSTLYCKECFVLICQECSLYAHKQHQYTPINGAYEKCCLEAFEIVEYAESNIETIKNEIDRITAMINSYEEEAADVKTKIKESKRCHDQAIKNRQTKSNELSDYMTQLQGILAAFGRLNESLVESMDAEGTESTTAEKSGRLQVEYFTAMFHKMRVTEERVAFVLPNNELMEHLKWQSM
;
A
#
# COMPACT_ATOMS: atom_id res chain seq x y z
N MET A 1 -6.35 -0.81 25.40
CA MET A 1 -6.16 -1.58 24.16
C MET A 1 -4.69 -1.97 24.06
N GLN A 2 -4.39 -3.25 24.26
CA GLN A 2 -3.04 -3.79 24.08
C GLN A 2 -2.81 -3.99 22.57
N ILE A 3 -1.79 -3.32 22.03
CA ILE A 3 -1.32 -3.55 20.67
C ILE A 3 -0.56 -4.87 20.71
N VAL A 4 -1.20 -5.95 20.25
CA VAL A 4 -0.54 -7.23 20.00
C VAL A 4 0.32 -7.06 18.76
N GLN A 5 1.61 -6.82 18.95
CA GLN A 5 2.59 -6.84 17.87
C GLN A 5 2.77 -8.27 17.39
N TYR A 6 2.15 -8.59 16.25
CA TYR A 6 2.41 -9.83 15.53
C TYR A 6 3.77 -9.71 14.83
N VAL A 7 4.79 -10.37 15.39
CA VAL A 7 6.12 -10.50 14.79
C VAL A 7 6.15 -11.82 14.01
N PRO A 8 6.30 -11.83 12.67
CA PRO A 8 6.50 -13.07 11.94
C PRO A 8 7.90 -13.62 12.24
N ASN A 9 7.96 -14.56 13.19
CA ASN A 9 9.13 -15.40 13.43
C ASN A 9 9.33 -16.35 12.23
N ASN A 10 10.08 -15.94 11.20
CA ASN A 10 10.58 -16.85 10.18
C ASN A 10 11.89 -16.38 9.50
N ILE A 11 12.80 -15.79 10.28
CA ILE A 11 14.21 -15.73 9.85
C ILE A 11 14.88 -17.00 10.38
N LYS A 12 14.90 -18.04 9.55
CA LYS A 12 15.76 -19.21 9.80
C LYS A 12 17.20 -18.70 9.88
N ARG A 13 17.80 -18.76 11.08
CA ARG A 13 19.23 -18.53 11.25
C ARG A 13 19.98 -19.55 10.40
N LEU A 14 20.99 -19.08 9.66
CA LEU A 14 21.95 -19.95 8.99
C LEU A 14 22.50 -20.97 10.02
N PRO A 15 22.58 -22.26 9.68
CA PRO A 15 23.18 -23.24 10.57
C PRO A 15 24.66 -22.92 10.80
N PRO A 16 25.22 -23.17 12.00
CA PRO A 16 26.64 -23.00 12.24
C PRO A 16 27.44 -23.96 11.36
N MET A 17 28.43 -23.41 10.66
CA MET A 17 29.38 -24.15 9.83
C MET A 17 30.09 -25.22 10.68
N LYS A 18 29.78 -26.49 10.45
CA LYS A 18 30.54 -27.61 11.02
C LYS A 18 31.76 -27.88 10.15
N ASP A 19 32.94 -27.91 10.79
CA ASP A 19 34.18 -28.42 10.19
C ASP A 19 33.95 -29.83 9.65
N ARG A 20 34.00 -29.98 8.33
CA ARG A 20 34.04 -31.29 7.68
C ARG A 20 35.38 -31.45 6.97
N SER A 21 36.11 -32.46 7.42
CA SER A 21 37.31 -32.99 6.80
C SER A 21 37.03 -33.47 5.37
N ASN A 22 38.04 -33.25 4.53
CA ASN A 22 38.08 -33.29 3.08
C ASN A 22 38.04 -34.71 2.47
N PRO A 23 37.23 -34.99 1.43
CA PRO A 23 37.50 -36.06 0.47
C PRO A 23 37.71 -35.48 -0.94
N LEU A 24 38.97 -35.49 -1.40
CA LEU A 24 39.51 -34.89 -2.65
C LEU A 24 39.07 -35.56 -3.97
N GLY A 25 37.87 -36.12 -4.08
CA GLY A 25 37.45 -36.84 -5.30
C GLY A 25 36.08 -36.48 -5.88
N ALA A 26 35.09 -36.20 -5.03
CA ALA A 26 33.68 -36.09 -5.46
C ALA A 26 33.19 -34.64 -5.69
N ILE A 27 34.08 -33.65 -5.55
CA ILE A 27 33.75 -32.22 -5.52
C ILE A 27 33.78 -31.62 -6.93
N GLY A 28 34.71 -32.06 -7.78
CA GLY A 28 34.88 -31.57 -9.16
C GLY A 28 33.69 -31.86 -10.08
N ASP A 29 33.03 -33.03 -9.92
CA ASP A 29 31.88 -33.41 -10.75
C ASP A 29 30.62 -32.59 -10.45
N LYS A 30 30.44 -32.17 -9.19
CA LYS A 30 29.33 -31.28 -8.81
C LYS A 30 29.54 -29.86 -9.33
N TYR A 31 30.77 -29.36 -9.29
CA TYR A 31 31.14 -28.06 -9.84
C TYR A 31 30.95 -28.00 -11.37
N ASN A 32 31.36 -29.05 -12.10
CA ASN A 32 31.20 -29.11 -13.55
C ASN A 32 29.74 -29.18 -14.00
N ARG A 33 28.87 -29.93 -13.30
CA ARG A 33 27.41 -29.92 -13.56
C ARG A 33 26.77 -28.55 -13.30
N ALA A 34 27.11 -27.91 -12.19
CA ALA A 34 26.61 -26.56 -11.87
C ALA A 34 27.08 -25.51 -12.90
N ARG A 35 28.28 -25.68 -13.47
CA ARG A 35 28.82 -24.81 -14.52
C ARG A 35 28.09 -24.97 -15.86
N THR A 36 27.73 -26.19 -16.26
CA THR A 36 26.95 -26.44 -17.49
C THR A 36 25.50 -25.98 -17.39
N ASP A 37 24.83 -26.18 -16.25
CA ASP A 37 23.46 -25.69 -16.02
C ASP A 37 23.40 -24.14 -16.05
N ARG A 38 24.47 -23.48 -15.59
CA ARG A 38 24.60 -22.02 -15.66
C ARG A 38 24.79 -21.49 -17.09
N GLN A 39 25.47 -22.23 -17.98
CA GLN A 39 25.61 -21.83 -19.39
C GLN A 39 24.28 -21.93 -20.16
N GLN A 40 23.40 -22.87 -19.80
CA GLN A 40 22.05 -22.96 -20.37
C GLN A 40 21.08 -21.93 -19.75
N ARG A 41 21.10 -21.70 -18.43
CA ARG A 41 20.24 -20.67 -17.78
C ARG A 41 20.63 -19.23 -18.13
N LYS A 42 21.90 -18.94 -18.43
CA LYS A 42 22.37 -17.60 -18.83
C LYS A 42 21.80 -17.10 -20.17
N LYS A 43 21.34 -17.98 -21.07
CA LYS A 43 20.74 -17.56 -22.34
C LYS A 43 19.29 -17.05 -22.21
N ASN A 44 18.58 -17.38 -21.12
CA ASN A 44 17.15 -17.07 -20.97
C ASN A 44 16.82 -16.14 -19.78
N SER A 45 17.83 -15.53 -19.15
CA SER A 45 17.59 -14.80 -17.90
C SER A 45 18.37 -13.49 -17.86
N LYS A 46 17.96 -12.54 -18.72
CA LYS A 46 18.07 -11.10 -18.43
C LYS A 46 17.11 -10.80 -17.28
N LYS A 47 17.53 -11.16 -16.07
CA LYS A 47 16.75 -11.00 -14.85
C LYS A 47 17.28 -9.76 -14.14
N GLU A 48 16.56 -8.65 -14.30
CA GLU A 48 16.74 -7.39 -13.57
C GLU A 48 16.38 -7.61 -12.09
N TYR A 49 17.38 -7.89 -11.25
CA TYR A 49 17.17 -8.05 -9.79
C TYR A 49 17.73 -6.89 -8.97
N LEU A 50 18.30 -5.88 -9.64
CA LEU A 50 18.42 -4.51 -9.13
C LEU A 50 17.88 -3.59 -10.22
N GLY A 51 16.88 -2.77 -9.92
CA GLY A 51 16.29 -1.79 -10.85
C GLY A 51 17.22 -0.63 -11.26
N ARG A 52 18.53 -0.88 -11.39
CA ARG A 52 19.48 -0.01 -12.09
C ARG A 52 20.40 -0.89 -12.92
N SER A 53 20.33 -0.71 -14.24
CA SER A 53 21.35 -1.14 -15.17
C SER A 53 22.73 -0.80 -14.60
N ILE A 54 23.60 -1.80 -14.51
CA ILE A 54 24.95 -1.61 -13.97
C ILE A 54 25.66 -0.61 -14.89
N SER A 55 25.95 0.59 -14.38
CA SER A 55 26.60 1.66 -15.13
C SER A 55 28.09 1.36 -15.32
N ASP A 56 28.57 1.43 -16.56
CA ASP A 56 30.01 1.32 -16.88
C ASP A 56 30.81 2.54 -16.41
N THR A 57 30.13 3.59 -15.93
CA THR A 57 30.75 4.82 -15.44
C THR A 57 30.34 5.12 -14.00
N CYS A 58 31.24 5.80 -13.29
CA CYS A 58 31.07 6.24 -11.91
C CYS A 58 29.80 7.09 -11.74
N SER A 59 28.94 6.74 -10.78
CA SER A 59 27.69 7.45 -10.49
C SER A 59 27.88 8.93 -10.14
N ARG A 60 29.10 9.33 -9.74
CA ARG A 60 29.42 10.71 -9.37
C ARG A 60 30.01 11.54 -10.50
N CYS A 61 31.11 11.07 -11.12
CA CYS A 61 31.79 11.85 -12.16
C CYS A 61 31.40 11.47 -13.58
N LYS A 62 30.70 10.35 -13.80
CA LYS A 62 30.30 9.81 -15.11
C LYS A 62 31.43 9.59 -16.13
N GLU A 63 32.67 9.84 -15.75
CA GLU A 63 33.85 9.76 -16.63
C GLU A 63 34.73 8.54 -16.37
N ARG A 64 34.81 8.08 -15.12
CA ARG A 64 35.76 7.03 -14.71
C ARG A 64 35.06 5.70 -14.49
N LEU A 65 35.79 4.61 -14.70
CA LEU A 65 35.32 3.26 -14.40
C LEU A 65 35.12 3.08 -12.89
N PRO A 66 33.93 2.64 -12.45
CA PRO A 66 33.67 2.44 -11.03
C PRO A 66 34.17 1.09 -10.55
N THR A 67 35.05 1.08 -9.56
CA THR A 67 35.61 -0.16 -8.98
C THR A 67 35.12 -0.41 -7.56
N ILE A 68 34.20 0.42 -7.04
CA ILE A 68 33.72 0.35 -5.65
C ILE A 68 32.19 0.44 -5.64
N LEU A 69 31.53 -0.54 -5.05
CA LEU A 69 30.09 -0.58 -4.77
C LEU A 69 29.82 -0.09 -3.34
N CYS A 70 28.91 0.85 -3.18
CA CYS A 70 28.39 1.23 -1.87
C CYS A 70 27.09 0.48 -1.56
N MET A 71 27.04 -0.28 -0.47
CA MET A 71 25.87 -1.10 -0.11
C MET A 71 24.67 -0.28 0.34
N GLN A 72 24.89 0.90 0.91
CA GLN A 72 23.86 1.80 1.41
C GLN A 72 23.24 2.61 0.26
N CYS A 73 24.09 3.19 -0.60
CA CYS A 73 23.63 3.97 -1.75
C CYS A 73 23.20 3.09 -2.93
N LYS A 74 23.63 1.82 -2.95
CA LYS A 74 23.43 0.88 -4.06
C LYS A 74 23.99 1.41 -5.39
N ASP A 75 25.07 2.18 -5.30
CA ASP A 75 25.71 2.90 -6.40
C ASP A 75 27.20 2.57 -6.54
N LEU A 76 27.72 2.78 -7.74
CA LEU A 76 29.07 2.42 -8.17
C LEU A 76 29.94 3.67 -8.33
N TYR A 77 31.11 3.68 -7.68
CA TYR A 77 32.02 4.82 -7.64
C TYR A 77 33.43 4.45 -8.09
N CYS A 78 34.14 5.40 -8.72
CA CYS A 78 35.59 5.28 -8.92
C CYS A 78 36.35 5.58 -7.62
N PRO A 79 37.59 5.07 -7.46
CA PRO A 79 38.38 5.29 -6.25
C PRO A 79 38.48 6.76 -5.87
N GLU A 80 38.72 7.64 -6.84
CA GLU A 80 38.88 9.08 -6.61
C GLU A 80 37.57 9.71 -6.13
N CYS A 81 36.42 9.30 -6.65
CA CYS A 81 35.13 9.83 -6.21
C CYS A 81 34.67 9.24 -4.87
N CYS A 82 35.14 8.04 -4.54
CA CYS A 82 34.87 7.36 -3.28
C CYS A 82 35.71 7.95 -2.14
N TYR A 83 37.01 8.14 -2.36
CA TYR A 83 37.97 8.59 -1.35
C TYR A 83 38.17 10.11 -1.28
N ARG A 84 37.72 10.89 -2.27
CA ARG A 84 37.67 12.35 -2.11
C ARG A 84 36.58 12.72 -1.11
N ALA A 85 37.02 12.96 0.12
CA ALA A 85 36.31 13.72 1.13
C ALA A 85 36.16 15.18 0.68
N THR A 86 35.31 15.42 -0.31
CA THR A 86 34.59 16.69 -0.37
C THR A 86 33.66 16.71 0.84
N SER A 87 33.44 17.86 1.46
CA SER A 87 32.70 18.06 2.73
C SER A 87 31.26 17.51 2.76
N VAL A 88 30.80 16.91 1.66
CA VAL A 88 29.48 16.30 1.44
C VAL A 88 29.54 14.76 1.32
N CYS A 89 30.73 14.14 1.35
CA CYS A 89 30.87 12.71 1.10
C CYS A 89 30.53 11.87 2.36
N GLN A 90 29.27 11.48 2.48
CA GLN A 90 28.74 10.61 3.55
C GLN A 90 29.25 9.15 3.49
N LEU A 91 30.06 8.80 2.48
CA LEU A 91 30.51 7.43 2.21
C LEU A 91 31.52 6.87 3.22
N LEU A 92 32.15 7.71 4.05
CA LEU A 92 33.09 7.26 5.10
C LEU A 92 32.46 6.31 6.13
N LYS A 93 31.14 6.38 6.31
CA LYS A 93 30.38 5.48 7.21
C LYS A 93 29.68 4.34 6.47
N HIS A 94 29.84 4.27 5.15
CA HIS A 94 29.18 3.28 4.32
C HIS A 94 30.06 2.04 4.14
N THR A 95 29.42 0.90 3.91
CA THR A 95 30.08 -0.36 3.59
C THR A 95 30.42 -0.35 2.10
N LEU A 96 31.72 -0.32 1.83
CA LEU A 96 32.26 -0.27 0.47
C LEU A 96 32.81 -1.65 0.11
N LEU A 97 32.37 -2.17 -1.03
CA LEU A 97 32.83 -3.44 -1.57
C LEU A 97 33.57 -3.20 -2.89
N PRO A 98 34.73 -3.84 -3.13
CA PRO A 98 35.33 -3.88 -4.46
C PRO A 98 34.33 -4.45 -5.48
N SER A 99 34.13 -3.71 -6.57
CA SER A 99 33.37 -4.18 -7.72
C SER A 99 34.33 -4.60 -8.82
N TYR A 100 34.30 -5.88 -9.16
CA TYR A 100 35.09 -6.47 -10.23
C TYR A 100 34.33 -6.53 -11.56
N HIS A 101 33.29 -5.70 -11.74
CA HIS A 101 32.42 -5.74 -12.91
C HIS A 101 33.20 -5.59 -14.24
N HIS A 102 34.30 -4.83 -14.23
CA HIS A 102 35.18 -4.63 -15.40
C HIS A 102 36.06 -5.84 -15.76
N LEU A 103 36.19 -6.82 -14.86
CA LEU A 103 36.98 -8.02 -15.11
C LEU A 103 36.21 -9.09 -15.91
N TYR A 104 34.89 -8.95 -16.05
CA TYR A 104 34.05 -9.94 -16.75
C TYR A 104 34.35 -10.10 -18.24
N ASN A 105 35.04 -9.14 -18.86
CA ASN A 105 35.39 -9.17 -20.29
C ASN A 105 36.87 -9.48 -20.58
N ARG A 106 37.72 -9.66 -19.57
CA ARG A 106 39.06 -10.20 -19.80
C ARG A 106 38.98 -11.72 -19.70
N SER A 107 39.33 -12.40 -20.78
CA SER A 107 39.66 -13.82 -20.78
C SER A 107 40.53 -14.11 -19.56
N CYS A 108 39.99 -14.86 -18.60
CA CYS A 108 40.76 -15.42 -17.49
C CYS A 108 41.69 -16.49 -18.04
N GLU A 109 42.76 -16.07 -18.71
CA GLU A 109 43.99 -16.84 -18.64
C GLU A 109 44.44 -16.77 -17.18
N MET A 110 44.75 -17.93 -16.59
CA MET A 110 45.29 -18.05 -15.25
C MET A 110 46.67 -17.38 -15.23
N ASP A 111 46.70 -16.05 -15.17
CA ASP A 111 47.89 -15.31 -14.78
C ASP A 111 48.25 -15.82 -13.39
N PHE A 112 49.32 -16.60 -13.31
CA PHE A 112 49.85 -17.06 -12.03
C PHE A 112 50.10 -15.83 -11.16
N MET A 113 49.39 -15.74 -10.04
CA MET A 113 49.54 -14.62 -9.12
C MET A 113 50.86 -14.80 -8.38
N TYR A 114 51.88 -14.05 -8.75
CA TYR A 114 53.19 -14.10 -8.10
C TYR A 114 53.17 -13.38 -6.75
N CYS A 115 53.84 -13.96 -5.77
CA CYS A 115 54.01 -13.38 -4.45
C CYS A 115 54.88 -12.12 -4.56
N LYS A 116 54.37 -10.98 -4.08
CA LYS A 116 55.07 -9.69 -4.14
C LYS A 116 56.36 -9.64 -3.31
N LEU A 117 56.50 -10.52 -2.31
CA LEU A 117 57.66 -10.55 -1.42
C LEU A 117 58.78 -11.44 -1.95
N HIS A 118 58.43 -12.62 -2.47
CA HIS A 118 59.41 -13.65 -2.84
C HIS A 118 59.51 -13.88 -4.36
N GLY A 119 58.63 -13.27 -5.16
CA GLY A 119 58.60 -13.48 -6.62
C GLY A 119 58.13 -14.87 -7.06
N ASN A 120 57.85 -15.78 -6.13
CA ASN A 120 57.40 -17.14 -6.40
C ASN A 120 55.89 -17.21 -6.71
N PRO A 121 55.42 -18.20 -7.50
CA PRO A 121 53.99 -18.43 -7.73
C PRO A 121 53.23 -18.62 -6.41
N SER A 122 52.14 -17.88 -6.23
CA SER A 122 51.23 -18.08 -5.09
C SER A 122 50.30 -19.23 -5.43
N THR A 123 50.53 -20.40 -4.83
CA THR A 123 49.76 -21.64 -5.08
C THR A 123 48.90 -22.06 -3.89
N LEU A 124 49.02 -21.35 -2.76
CA LEU A 124 48.33 -21.63 -1.50
C LEU A 124 47.42 -20.46 -1.11
N TYR A 125 46.32 -20.77 -0.42
CA TYR A 125 45.40 -19.81 0.18
C TYR A 125 45.45 -19.95 1.71
N CYS A 126 45.78 -18.87 2.41
CA CYS A 126 45.76 -18.81 3.87
C CYS A 126 44.36 -18.42 4.36
N LYS A 127 43.77 -19.27 5.21
CA LYS A 127 42.37 -19.12 5.65
C LYS A 127 42.19 -17.97 6.66
N GLU A 128 43.16 -17.77 7.54
CA GLU A 128 43.10 -16.77 8.61
C GLU A 128 43.37 -15.37 8.07
N CYS A 129 44.24 -15.25 7.07
CA CYS A 129 44.58 -13.97 6.45
C CYS A 129 43.75 -13.63 5.22
N PHE A 130 42.98 -14.60 4.68
CA PHE A 130 42.19 -14.45 3.46
C PHE A 130 43.00 -14.00 2.24
N VAL A 131 44.25 -14.44 2.11
CA VAL A 131 45.17 -14.05 1.03
C VAL A 131 45.83 -15.26 0.34
N LEU A 132 46.20 -15.09 -0.92
CA LEU A 132 47.04 -16.04 -1.64
C LEU A 132 48.50 -15.87 -1.22
N ILE A 133 49.19 -16.96 -0.95
CA ILE A 133 50.57 -17.00 -0.48
C ILE A 133 51.40 -17.98 -1.33
N CYS A 134 52.71 -17.73 -1.43
CA CYS A 134 53.65 -18.71 -1.97
C CYS A 134 54.13 -19.70 -0.89
N GLN A 135 54.88 -20.71 -1.30
CA GLN A 135 55.40 -21.74 -0.39
C GLN A 135 56.33 -21.14 0.67
N GLU A 136 57.19 -20.18 0.33
CA GLU A 136 58.06 -19.52 1.31
C GLU A 136 57.27 -18.71 2.35
N CYS A 137 56.22 -17.99 1.95
CA CYS A 137 55.33 -17.30 2.87
C CYS A 137 54.72 -18.25 3.92
N SER A 138 54.43 -19.50 3.54
CA SER A 138 53.88 -20.50 4.47
C SER A 138 54.87 -20.93 5.55
N LEU A 139 56.18 -20.80 5.31
CA LEU A 139 57.22 -21.22 6.25
C LEU A 139 57.58 -20.12 7.27
N TYR A 140 57.46 -18.85 6.87
CA TYR A 140 57.88 -17.71 7.69
C TYR A 140 56.68 -16.92 8.24
N ALA A 141 55.99 -16.19 7.36
CA ALA A 141 54.94 -15.24 7.78
C ALA A 141 53.63 -15.92 8.18
N HIS A 142 53.32 -17.08 7.60
CA HIS A 142 52.07 -17.81 7.82
C HIS A 142 52.29 -19.19 8.47
N LYS A 143 53.40 -19.36 9.20
CA LYS A 143 53.85 -20.65 9.76
C LYS A 143 52.81 -21.36 10.63
N GLN A 144 52.00 -20.60 11.36
CA GLN A 144 50.99 -21.12 12.29
C GLN A 144 49.56 -21.02 11.73
N HIS A 145 49.39 -20.63 10.47
CA HIS A 145 48.09 -20.47 9.85
C HIS A 145 47.73 -21.71 9.03
N GLN A 146 46.45 -22.01 8.92
CA GLN A 146 45.96 -23.03 8.02
C GLN A 146 45.96 -22.52 6.59
N TYR A 147 46.55 -23.31 5.69
CA TYR A 147 46.51 -23.03 4.26
C TYR A 147 46.08 -24.26 3.46
N THR A 148 45.48 -23.99 2.31
CA THR A 148 45.02 -25.02 1.36
C THR A 148 45.45 -24.66 -0.06
N PRO A 149 45.64 -25.63 -0.96
CA PRO A 149 45.89 -25.34 -2.37
C PRO A 149 44.78 -24.47 -2.97
N ILE A 150 45.15 -23.53 -3.83
CA ILE A 150 44.20 -22.56 -4.41
C ILE A 150 43.03 -23.23 -5.10
N ASN A 151 43.27 -24.30 -5.87
CA ASN A 151 42.19 -25.00 -6.59
C ASN A 151 41.12 -25.54 -5.62
N GLY A 152 41.53 -26.17 -4.52
CA GLY A 152 40.58 -26.68 -3.51
C GLY A 152 39.86 -25.58 -2.74
N ALA A 153 40.54 -24.47 -2.45
CA ALA A 153 39.93 -23.30 -1.81
C ALA A 153 38.92 -22.61 -2.75
N TYR A 154 39.25 -22.49 -4.04
CA TYR A 154 38.41 -21.89 -5.06
C TYR A 154 37.13 -22.71 -5.29
N GLU A 155 37.24 -24.02 -5.47
CA GLU A 155 36.07 -24.90 -5.63
C GLU A 155 35.11 -24.81 -4.45
N LYS A 156 35.64 -24.87 -3.22
CA LYS A 156 34.84 -24.72 -2.00
C LYS A 156 34.16 -23.35 -1.93
N CYS A 157 34.88 -22.26 -2.19
CA CYS A 157 34.35 -20.91 -2.20
C CYS A 157 33.24 -20.73 -3.25
N CYS A 158 33.41 -21.32 -4.44
CA CYS A 158 32.39 -21.29 -5.48
C CYS A 158 31.10 -22.02 -5.09
N LEU A 159 31.21 -23.16 -4.40
CA LEU A 159 30.06 -23.89 -3.90
C LEU A 159 29.32 -23.12 -2.80
N GLU A 160 30.04 -22.59 -1.82
CA GLU A 160 29.45 -21.77 -0.75
C GLU A 160 28.79 -20.50 -1.31
N ALA A 161 29.44 -19.82 -2.26
CA ALA A 161 28.86 -18.67 -2.93
C ALA A 161 27.59 -19.03 -3.72
N PHE A 162 27.55 -20.21 -4.34
CA PHE A 162 26.37 -20.70 -5.05
C PHE A 162 25.19 -20.94 -4.09
N GLU A 163 25.43 -21.62 -2.97
CA GLU A 163 24.39 -21.84 -1.95
C GLU A 163 23.83 -20.53 -1.38
N ILE A 164 24.70 -19.54 -1.14
CA ILE A 164 24.28 -18.20 -0.68
C ILE A 164 23.42 -17.51 -1.75
N VAL A 165 23.79 -17.62 -3.03
CA VAL A 165 23.02 -17.03 -4.13
C VAL A 165 21.64 -17.70 -4.25
N GLU A 166 21.56 -19.03 -4.23
CA GLU A 166 20.28 -19.74 -4.28
C GLU A 166 19.38 -19.38 -3.10
N TYR A 167 19.95 -19.29 -1.89
CA TYR A 167 19.23 -18.87 -0.70
C TYR A 167 18.71 -17.43 -0.82
N ALA A 168 19.54 -16.52 -1.34
CA ALA A 168 19.13 -15.14 -1.58
C ALA A 168 18.02 -15.04 -2.65
N GLU A 169 18.12 -15.79 -3.74
CA GLU A 169 17.10 -15.85 -4.79
C GLU A 169 15.75 -16.34 -4.25
N SER A 170 15.75 -17.39 -3.42
CA SER A 170 14.54 -17.91 -2.77
C SER A 170 13.90 -16.89 -1.83
N ASN A 171 14.71 -16.13 -1.07
CA ASN A 171 14.20 -15.10 -0.17
C ASN A 171 13.65 -13.91 -0.93
N ILE A 172 14.30 -13.49 -2.02
CA ILE A 172 13.80 -12.43 -2.89
C ILE A 172 12.42 -12.82 -3.45
N GLU A 173 12.26 -14.06 -3.91
CA GLU A 173 10.98 -14.55 -4.41
C GLU A 173 9.88 -14.54 -3.34
N THR A 174 10.22 -14.95 -2.12
CA THR A 174 9.29 -14.91 -0.98
C THR A 174 8.83 -13.48 -0.68
N ILE A 175 9.76 -12.52 -0.69
CA ILE A 175 9.45 -11.09 -0.45
C ILE A 175 8.58 -10.53 -1.58
N LYS A 176 8.85 -10.88 -2.84
CA LYS A 176 8.03 -10.45 -3.98
C LYS A 176 6.59 -10.93 -3.85
N ASN A 177 6.40 -12.22 -3.56
CA ASN A 177 5.07 -12.78 -3.36
C ASN A 177 4.31 -12.09 -2.22
N GLU A 178 5.00 -11.72 -1.14
CA GLU A 178 4.38 -10.99 -0.03
C GLU A 178 4.00 -9.56 -0.42
N ILE A 179 4.83 -8.86 -1.20
CA ILE A 179 4.51 -7.54 -1.75
C ILE A 179 3.26 -7.61 -2.63
N ASP A 180 3.19 -8.60 -3.52
CA ASP A 180 2.04 -8.78 -4.41
C ASP A 180 0.76 -9.06 -3.62
N ARG A 181 0.87 -9.89 -2.56
CA ARG A 181 -0.25 -10.20 -1.67
C ARG A 181 -0.76 -8.98 -0.91
N ILE A 182 0.15 -8.19 -0.32
CA ILE A 182 -0.21 -6.95 0.37
C ILE A 182 -0.84 -5.95 -0.60
N THR A 183 -0.32 -5.86 -1.82
CA THR A 183 -0.86 -4.96 -2.86
C THR A 183 -2.28 -5.35 -3.24
N ALA A 184 -2.56 -6.64 -3.41
CA ALA A 184 -3.91 -7.14 -3.66
C ALA A 184 -4.86 -6.82 -2.50
N MET A 185 -4.39 -6.97 -1.24
CA MET A 185 -5.18 -6.62 -0.06
C MET A 185 -5.50 -5.12 0.00
N ILE A 186 -4.54 -4.24 -0.27
CA ILE A 186 -4.76 -2.79 -0.31
C ILE A 186 -5.86 -2.43 -1.30
N ASN A 187 -5.78 -2.97 -2.52
CA ASN A 187 -6.79 -2.71 -3.55
C ASN A 187 -8.18 -3.21 -3.15
N SER A 188 -8.27 -4.39 -2.52
CA SER A 188 -9.53 -4.93 -2.00
C SER A 188 -10.16 -4.00 -0.95
N TYR A 189 -9.36 -3.50 0.00
CA TYR A 189 -9.85 -2.57 1.02
C TYR A 189 -10.26 -1.21 0.44
N GLU A 190 -9.59 -0.74 -0.61
CA GLU A 190 -9.98 0.49 -1.30
C GLU A 190 -11.32 0.33 -2.04
N GLU A 191 -11.56 -0.82 -2.68
CA GLU A 191 -12.82 -1.14 -3.35
C GLU A 191 -13.98 -1.25 -2.34
N GLU A 192 -13.78 -1.98 -1.23
CA GLU A 192 -14.76 -2.10 -0.16
C GLU A 192 -15.10 -0.73 0.45
N ALA A 193 -14.10 0.13 0.69
CA ALA A 193 -14.31 1.47 1.19
C ALA A 193 -15.13 2.34 0.21
N ALA A 194 -14.90 2.18 -1.10
CA ALA A 194 -15.66 2.87 -2.13
C ALA A 194 -17.14 2.41 -2.15
N ASP A 195 -17.39 1.11 -2.03
CA ASP A 195 -18.74 0.53 -1.97
C ASP A 195 -19.51 0.97 -0.70
N VAL A 196 -18.86 0.99 0.46
CA VAL A 196 -19.46 1.53 1.68
C VAL A 196 -19.83 3.01 1.49
N LYS A 197 -18.96 3.80 0.87
CA LYS A 197 -19.19 5.22 0.62
C LYS A 197 -20.38 5.46 -0.31
N THR A 198 -20.54 4.67 -1.37
CA THR A 198 -21.70 4.78 -2.29
C THR A 198 -23.00 4.41 -1.57
N LYS A 199 -23.01 3.31 -0.82
CA LYS A 199 -24.19 2.88 -0.05
C LYS A 199 -24.64 3.90 1.01
N ILE A 200 -23.69 4.51 1.72
CA ILE A 200 -24.00 5.60 2.68
C ILE A 200 -24.64 6.80 1.95
N LYS A 201 -24.09 7.18 0.79
CA LYS A 201 -24.61 8.31 0.00
C LYS A 201 -26.03 8.04 -0.50
N GLU A 202 -26.32 6.83 -0.95
CA GLU A 202 -27.65 6.42 -1.39
C GLU A 202 -28.66 6.40 -0.24
N SER A 203 -28.27 5.82 0.90
CA SER A 203 -29.09 5.81 2.11
C SER A 203 -29.43 7.23 2.55
N LYS A 204 -28.44 8.13 2.61
CA LYS A 204 -28.67 9.55 2.93
C LYS A 204 -29.68 10.20 1.99
N ARG A 205 -29.51 10.00 0.67
CA ARG A 205 -30.44 10.56 -0.33
C ARG A 205 -31.89 10.08 -0.11
N CYS A 206 -32.07 8.81 0.21
CA CYS A 206 -33.40 8.26 0.50
C CYS A 206 -34.04 8.91 1.72
N HIS A 207 -33.27 9.08 2.80
CA HIS A 207 -33.73 9.77 4.01
C HIS A 207 -34.08 11.24 3.73
N ASP A 208 -33.23 11.97 3.02
CA ASP A 208 -33.46 13.37 2.66
C ASP A 208 -34.77 13.52 1.85
N GLN A 209 -35.00 12.63 0.88
CA GLN A 209 -36.25 12.62 0.10
C GLN A 209 -37.48 12.33 0.96
N ALA A 210 -37.37 11.37 1.88
CA ALA A 210 -38.46 11.03 2.78
C ALA A 210 -38.79 12.16 3.76
N ILE A 211 -37.77 12.89 4.25
CA ILE A 211 -37.95 14.10 5.07
C ILE A 211 -38.65 15.17 4.24
N LYS A 212 -38.18 15.43 3.02
CA LYS A 212 -38.77 16.44 2.13
C LYS A 212 -40.24 16.15 1.84
N ASN A 213 -40.60 14.91 1.51
CA ASN A 213 -41.98 14.51 1.26
C ASN A 213 -42.88 14.75 2.48
N ARG A 214 -42.40 14.39 3.69
CA ARG A 214 -43.14 14.64 4.93
C ARG A 214 -43.29 16.14 5.22
N GLN A 215 -42.24 16.94 4.98
CA GLN A 215 -42.30 18.38 5.17
C GLN A 215 -43.30 19.04 4.22
N THR A 216 -43.29 18.67 2.93
CA THR A 216 -44.29 19.14 1.96
C THR A 216 -45.70 18.82 2.44
N LYS A 217 -45.93 17.58 2.90
CA LYS A 217 -47.25 17.20 3.41
C LYS A 217 -47.65 17.97 4.67
N SER A 218 -46.70 18.20 5.57
CA SER A 218 -46.91 19.02 6.77
C SER A 218 -47.30 20.46 6.41
N ASN A 219 -46.65 21.04 5.40
CA ASN A 219 -46.94 22.39 4.94
C ASN A 219 -48.35 22.46 4.31
N GLU A 220 -48.71 21.50 3.45
CA GLU A 220 -50.07 21.40 2.87
C GLU A 220 -51.15 21.35 3.96
N LEU A 221 -50.94 20.53 5.00
CA LEU A 221 -51.87 20.42 6.13
C LEU A 221 -51.93 21.72 6.95
N SER A 222 -50.81 22.43 7.13
CA SER A 222 -50.76 23.72 7.79
C SER A 222 -51.51 24.80 7.01
N ASP A 223 -51.36 24.83 5.69
CA ASP A 223 -52.08 25.74 4.81
C ASP A 223 -53.59 25.45 4.85
N TYR A 224 -53.97 24.17 4.86
CA TYR A 224 -55.36 23.76 5.02
C TYR A 224 -55.95 24.20 6.37
N MET A 225 -55.22 24.01 7.46
CA MET A 225 -55.63 24.45 8.79
C MET A 225 -55.82 25.98 8.85
N THR A 226 -54.92 26.73 8.22
CA THR A 226 -55.00 28.20 8.14
C THR A 226 -56.25 28.65 7.37
N GLN A 227 -56.58 27.95 6.27
CA GLN A 227 -57.79 28.21 5.49
C GLN A 227 -59.07 27.94 6.31
N LEU A 228 -59.13 26.83 7.05
CA LEU A 228 -60.25 26.51 7.93
C LEU A 228 -60.42 27.55 9.05
N GLN A 229 -59.32 27.97 9.68
CA GLN A 229 -59.35 29.04 10.69
C GLN A 229 -59.87 30.35 10.09
N GLY A 230 -59.49 30.68 8.85
CA GLY A 230 -60.02 31.84 8.13
C GLY A 230 -61.53 31.78 7.90
N ILE A 231 -62.05 30.62 7.47
CA ILE A 231 -63.51 30.40 7.31
C ILE A 231 -64.23 30.54 8.65
N LEU A 232 -63.72 29.90 9.71
CA LEU A 232 -64.31 29.97 11.05
C LEU A 232 -64.36 31.41 11.58
N ALA A 233 -63.29 32.18 11.41
CA ALA A 233 -63.27 33.59 11.81
C ALA A 233 -64.26 34.43 10.99
N ALA A 234 -64.45 34.14 9.71
CA ALA A 234 -65.43 34.81 8.88
C ALA A 234 -66.88 34.51 9.32
N PHE A 235 -67.19 33.25 9.64
CA PHE A 235 -68.47 32.87 10.24
C PHE A 235 -68.70 33.56 11.58
N GLY A 236 -67.68 33.66 12.44
CA GLY A 236 -67.77 34.36 13.72
C GLY A 236 -68.19 35.82 13.56
N ARG A 237 -67.51 36.57 12.67
CA ARG A 237 -67.85 37.98 12.38
C ARG A 237 -69.23 38.15 11.76
N LEU A 238 -69.62 37.24 10.86
CA LEU A 238 -70.95 37.27 10.26
C LEU A 238 -72.03 37.05 11.31
N ASN A 239 -71.82 36.10 12.23
CA ASN A 239 -72.76 35.82 13.31
C ASN A 239 -72.91 37.02 14.24
N GLU A 240 -71.80 37.68 14.61
CA GLU A 240 -71.81 38.91 15.41
C GLU A 240 -72.59 40.04 14.71
N SER A 241 -72.31 40.32 13.43
CA SER A 241 -73.01 41.34 12.65
C SER A 241 -74.51 41.06 12.48
N LEU A 242 -74.89 39.79 12.28
CA LEU A 242 -76.29 39.40 12.19
C LEU A 242 -77.01 39.61 13.52
N VAL A 243 -76.38 39.22 14.64
CA VAL A 243 -76.94 39.44 15.99
C VAL A 243 -77.14 40.93 16.26
N GLU A 244 -76.17 41.79 15.95
CA GLU A 244 -76.30 43.25 16.09
C GLU A 244 -77.46 43.81 15.25
N SER A 245 -77.68 43.27 14.04
CA SER A 245 -78.76 43.72 13.16
C SER A 245 -80.16 43.28 13.59
N MET A 246 -80.28 42.35 14.54
CA MET A 246 -81.59 41.89 15.05
C MET A 246 -82.33 42.98 15.82
N ASP A 247 -81.61 43.93 16.42
CA ASP A 247 -82.18 45.05 17.17
C ASP A 247 -82.53 46.26 16.28
N ALA A 248 -82.25 46.19 14.98
CA ALA A 248 -82.53 47.27 14.02
C ALA A 248 -83.99 47.21 13.51
N GLU A 249 -84.71 48.33 13.56
CA GLU A 249 -86.08 48.43 13.04
C GLU A 249 -86.12 48.80 11.54
N GLY A 250 -87.07 48.24 10.80
CA GLY A 250 -87.33 48.61 9.39
C GLY A 250 -86.59 47.78 8.35
N THR A 251 -86.28 48.39 7.20
CA THR A 251 -85.77 47.66 6.01
C THR A 251 -84.33 47.15 6.16
N GLU A 252 -83.57 47.68 7.11
CA GLU A 252 -82.16 47.33 7.35
C GLU A 252 -82.02 45.88 7.85
N SER A 253 -82.87 45.43 8.77
CA SER A 253 -82.89 44.06 9.29
C SER A 253 -83.13 43.03 8.17
N THR A 254 -84.10 43.29 7.29
CA THR A 254 -84.40 42.39 6.15
C THR A 254 -83.27 42.33 5.12
N THR A 255 -82.48 43.40 5.01
CA THR A 255 -81.34 43.47 4.09
C THR A 255 -80.15 42.71 4.67
N ALA A 256 -79.91 42.85 5.99
CA ALA A 256 -78.90 42.12 6.73
C ALA A 256 -79.15 40.60 6.69
N GLU A 257 -80.41 40.15 6.86
CA GLU A 257 -80.77 38.73 6.78
C GLU A 257 -80.43 38.12 5.40
N LYS A 258 -80.86 38.78 4.32
CA LYS A 258 -80.61 38.31 2.95
C LYS A 258 -79.12 38.29 2.62
N SER A 259 -78.41 39.35 3.00
CA SER A 259 -76.96 39.46 2.80
C SER A 259 -76.21 38.36 3.58
N GLY A 260 -76.57 38.15 4.85
CA GLY A 260 -75.96 37.12 5.68
C GLY A 260 -76.24 35.71 5.17
N ARG A 261 -77.45 35.43 4.67
CA ARG A 261 -77.77 34.15 4.04
C ARG A 261 -76.86 33.85 2.85
N LEU A 262 -76.65 34.84 1.96
CA LEU A 262 -75.74 34.70 0.83
C LEU A 262 -74.29 34.46 1.26
N GLN A 263 -73.83 35.13 2.33
CA GLN A 263 -72.48 34.92 2.87
C GLN A 263 -72.31 33.54 3.50
N VAL A 264 -73.31 33.03 4.22
CA VAL A 264 -73.31 31.67 4.77
C VAL A 264 -73.21 30.64 3.63
N GLU A 265 -74.01 30.80 2.58
CA GLU A 265 -73.96 29.92 1.40
C GLU A 265 -72.57 29.97 0.73
N TYR A 266 -71.98 31.16 0.61
CA TYR A 266 -70.64 31.35 0.07
C TYR A 266 -69.57 30.60 0.88
N PHE A 267 -69.52 30.79 2.20
CA PHE A 267 -68.52 30.13 3.04
C PHE A 267 -68.75 28.62 3.15
N THR A 268 -70.00 28.16 3.13
CA THR A 268 -70.36 26.74 3.11
C THR A 268 -69.89 26.07 1.82
N ALA A 269 -70.10 26.73 0.67
CA ALA A 269 -69.60 26.25 -0.61
C ALA A 269 -68.05 26.22 -0.65
N MET A 270 -67.40 27.21 -0.04
CA MET A 270 -65.94 27.28 0.08
C MET A 270 -65.39 26.13 0.93
N PHE A 271 -66.02 25.83 2.07
CA PHE A 271 -65.68 24.69 2.93
C PHE A 271 -65.88 23.34 2.21
N HIS A 272 -66.99 23.14 1.50
CA HIS A 272 -67.23 21.87 0.81
C HIS A 272 -66.26 21.59 -0.35
N LYS A 273 -65.64 22.62 -0.93
CA LYS A 273 -64.57 22.49 -1.92
C LYS A 273 -63.22 22.11 -1.29
N MET A 274 -63.05 22.31 0.02
CA MET A 274 -61.84 21.97 0.78
C MET A 274 -61.87 20.49 1.22
N ARG A 275 -61.50 19.56 0.34
CA ARG A 275 -61.30 18.14 0.71
C ARG A 275 -59.82 17.82 0.94
N VAL A 276 -59.51 17.22 2.08
CA VAL A 276 -58.23 16.53 2.32
C VAL A 276 -58.45 15.04 2.11
N THR A 277 -57.73 14.46 1.16
CA THR A 277 -57.64 13.00 1.05
C THR A 277 -56.61 12.49 2.05
N GLU A 278 -57.00 11.51 2.86
CA GLU A 278 -56.13 10.89 3.85
C GLU A 278 -55.16 9.92 3.15
N GLU A 279 -54.10 10.47 2.57
CA GLU A 279 -53.03 9.67 1.96
C GLU A 279 -51.98 9.32 3.01
N ARG A 280 -51.90 8.03 3.38
CA ARG A 280 -50.82 7.52 4.24
C ARG A 280 -49.51 7.53 3.45
N VAL A 281 -48.57 8.39 3.85
CA VAL A 281 -47.19 8.32 3.36
C VAL A 281 -46.53 7.08 3.94
N ALA A 282 -46.57 5.97 3.22
CA ALA A 282 -45.84 4.76 3.59
C ALA A 282 -44.34 5.00 3.43
N PHE A 283 -43.61 4.98 4.54
CA PHE A 283 -42.15 4.97 4.52
C PHE A 283 -41.67 3.55 4.78
N VAL A 284 -41.07 2.95 3.78
CA VAL A 284 -40.27 1.74 3.95
C VAL A 284 -38.88 2.20 4.38
N LEU A 285 -38.48 1.84 5.61
CA LEU A 285 -37.13 2.10 6.10
C LEU A 285 -36.11 1.51 5.12
N PRO A 286 -35.09 2.28 4.70
CA PRO A 286 -33.94 1.72 4.01
C PRO A 286 -33.35 0.61 4.88
N ASN A 287 -33.03 -0.52 4.26
CA ASN A 287 -32.52 -1.69 4.93
C ASN A 287 -31.31 -1.34 5.85
N ASN A 288 -31.46 -1.54 7.16
CA ASN A 288 -30.46 -1.21 8.19
C ASN A 288 -29.29 -2.20 8.23
N GLU A 289 -29.30 -3.25 7.39
CA GLU A 289 -28.22 -4.25 7.32
C GLU A 289 -26.82 -3.63 7.17
N LEU A 290 -26.69 -2.53 6.42
CA LEU A 290 -25.41 -1.84 6.25
C LEU A 290 -24.88 -1.23 7.56
N MET A 291 -25.76 -0.62 8.36
CA MET A 291 -25.36 0.01 9.62
C MET A 291 -24.96 -1.03 10.68
N GLU A 292 -25.65 -2.16 10.70
CA GLU A 292 -25.30 -3.29 11.56
C GLU A 292 -24.00 -3.97 11.11
N HIS A 293 -23.76 -4.09 9.81
CA HIS A 293 -22.50 -4.63 9.28
C HIS A 293 -21.30 -3.74 9.62
N LEU A 294 -21.45 -2.41 9.51
CA LEU A 294 -20.40 -1.45 9.86
C LEU A 294 -20.08 -1.45 11.37
N LYS A 295 -21.08 -1.63 12.24
CA LYS A 295 -20.84 -1.81 13.68
C LYS A 295 -19.97 -3.03 13.94
N TRP A 296 -20.30 -4.17 13.34
CA TRP A 296 -19.57 -5.42 13.53
C TRP A 296 -18.11 -5.36 13.06
N GLN A 297 -17.80 -4.59 12.01
CA GLN A 297 -16.43 -4.41 11.53
C GLN A 297 -15.59 -3.44 12.40
N SER A 298 -16.24 -2.64 13.26
CA SER A 298 -15.58 -1.63 14.10
C SER A 298 -15.27 -2.07 15.54
N MET A 299 -15.71 -3.27 15.94
CA MET A 299 -15.45 -3.90 17.25
C MET A 299 -14.30 -4.90 17.16
#